data_AF-A0A1S8T8I9-F1
#
_entry.id   AF-A0A1S8T8I9-F1
#
_cell.length_a   1.000
_cell.length_b   1.000
_cell.length_c   1.000
_cell.angle_alpha   90.00
_cell.angle_beta   90.00
_cell.angle_gamma   90.00
#
_symmetry.space_group_name_H-M   'P 1'
#
loop_
_entity.id
_entity.type
_entity.pdbx_description
1 polymer ?
#
loop_
_entity_poly.entity_id
_entity_poly.type
_entity_poly.pdbx_seq_one_letter_code
_entity_poly.pdbx_strand_id
1 'polypeptide(L)'
;MFEKLKIGATLYHIVGNDIIVTTVTKIESNEQGIYVYAKNEKGEQYRFILIVYSNGKTVFGDTVWVRLEDYMKASTVNGYITSLKGFFGWLQSEEYIIKNPAFKLKQTKVPRVILQPYTSENLEKLREACETEKEKCLFELLDSTACRISEIDNIKLEDINWQERSIKVLGKGNKERIVYFSTKAKLHMQRYINSRIGESEYLFISDRGIHQHIKVRALQLILCKIKIRAGVEERVHCHKFRRTRATQLLNGGMRIEGVQGILGHTTPATTQIYAQLSQENLKNEYRKLVV
;
A
#
# COMPACT_ATOMS: atom_id res chain seq x y z
N MET A 1 2.32 21.60 -35.18
CA MET A 1 3.43 20.69 -34.85
C MET A 1 2.85 19.34 -34.35
N PHE A 2 2.19 18.63 -35.26
CA PHE A 2 1.70 17.23 -35.11
C PHE A 2 2.76 16.22 -35.61
N GLU A 3 4.02 16.64 -35.73
CA GLU A 3 5.04 15.97 -36.56
C GLU A 3 5.63 14.68 -35.98
N LYS A 4 5.25 14.25 -34.77
CA LYS A 4 5.81 13.05 -34.14
C LYS A 4 4.87 11.84 -34.05
N LEU A 5 3.60 11.97 -34.44
CA LEU A 5 2.70 10.82 -34.65
C LEU A 5 2.39 10.71 -36.14
N LYS A 6 3.12 9.84 -36.83
CA LYS A 6 2.91 9.54 -38.25
C LYS A 6 2.25 8.17 -38.37
N ILE A 7 1.50 7.97 -39.45
CA ILE A 7 1.11 6.62 -39.86
C ILE A 7 2.39 5.79 -39.98
N GLY A 8 2.40 4.61 -39.37
CA GLY A 8 3.59 3.77 -39.23
C GLY A 8 4.37 3.92 -37.92
N ALA A 9 3.98 4.84 -37.01
CA ALA A 9 4.62 4.97 -35.71
C ALA A 9 4.33 3.77 -34.80
N THR A 10 5.35 3.27 -34.13
CA THR A 10 5.24 2.19 -33.14
C THR A 10 4.81 2.75 -31.78
N LEU A 11 3.76 2.17 -31.20
CA LEU A 11 3.21 2.48 -29.89
C LEU A 11 3.38 1.28 -28.97
N TYR A 12 3.78 1.56 -27.74
CA TYR A 12 3.88 0.57 -26.67
C TYR A 12 2.77 0.85 -25.66
N HIS A 13 1.93 -0.14 -25.38
CA HIS A 13 0.87 -0.01 -24.40
C HIS A 13 0.69 -1.31 -23.62
N ILE A 14 0.26 -1.19 -22.37
CA ILE A 14 0.17 -2.31 -21.44
C ILE A 14 -1.29 -2.74 -21.37
N VAL A 15 -1.56 -4.02 -21.70
CA VAL A 15 -2.87 -4.64 -21.55
C VAL A 15 -2.71 -5.84 -20.63
N GLY A 16 -3.30 -5.77 -19.43
CA GLY A 16 -3.02 -6.74 -18.38
C GLY A 16 -1.56 -6.66 -17.91
N ASN A 17 -0.80 -7.74 -18.08
CA ASN A 17 0.64 -7.80 -17.76
C ASN A 17 1.54 -7.76 -19.01
N ASP A 18 0.96 -7.70 -20.21
CA ASP A 18 1.71 -7.82 -21.46
C ASP A 18 1.92 -6.45 -22.10
N ILE A 19 3.13 -6.25 -22.64
CA ILE A 19 3.45 -5.09 -23.48
C ILE A 19 3.01 -5.44 -24.89
N ILE A 20 2.01 -4.72 -25.38
CA ILE A 20 1.52 -4.86 -26.74
C ILE A 20 2.11 -3.74 -27.59
N VAL A 21 2.81 -4.14 -28.64
CA VAL A 21 3.37 -3.26 -29.65
C VAL A 21 2.33 -3.09 -30.76
N THR A 22 1.96 -1.85 -31.05
CA THR A 22 1.01 -1.53 -32.12
C THR A 22 1.57 -0.49 -33.06
N THR A 23 1.21 -0.57 -34.33
CA THR A 23 1.60 0.39 -35.35
C THR A 23 0.41 1.26 -35.70
N VAL A 24 0.59 2.58 -35.68
CA VAL A 24 -0.46 3.54 -36.04
C VAL A 24 -0.86 3.35 -37.50
N THR A 25 -2.12 3.02 -37.73
CA THR A 25 -2.67 2.77 -39.06
C THR A 25 -3.50 3.92 -39.58
N LYS A 26 -4.16 4.67 -38.69
CA LYS A 26 -5.03 5.78 -39.08
C LYS A 26 -5.10 6.83 -37.98
N ILE A 27 -5.19 8.09 -38.36
CA ILE A 27 -5.46 9.20 -37.44
C ILE A 27 -6.63 9.99 -38.00
N GLU A 28 -7.66 10.19 -37.20
CA GLU A 28 -8.85 10.98 -37.56
C GLU A 28 -9.07 12.08 -36.52
N SER A 29 -9.62 13.22 -36.94
CA SER A 29 -10.01 14.28 -36.02
C SER A 29 -11.45 14.72 -36.33
N ASN A 30 -12.26 14.91 -35.29
CA ASN A 30 -13.57 15.54 -35.38
C ASN A 30 -13.77 16.54 -34.23
N GLU A 31 -14.97 17.12 -34.13
CA GLU A 31 -15.34 18.09 -33.08
C GLU A 31 -15.24 17.53 -31.65
N GLN A 32 -15.19 16.20 -31.48
CA GLN A 32 -15.10 15.51 -30.19
C GLN A 32 -13.66 15.12 -29.81
N GLY A 33 -12.67 15.27 -30.72
CA GLY A 33 -11.26 15.02 -30.43
C GLY A 33 -10.50 14.34 -31.57
N ILE A 34 -9.33 13.80 -31.24
CA ILE A 34 -8.43 13.09 -32.16
C ILE A 34 -8.47 11.61 -31.83
N TYR A 35 -8.73 10.78 -32.84
CA TYR A 35 -8.72 9.33 -32.76
C TYR A 35 -7.47 8.78 -33.43
N VAL A 36 -6.74 7.94 -32.70
CA VAL A 36 -5.58 7.23 -33.23
C VAL A 36 -5.95 5.75 -33.28
N TYR A 37 -5.90 5.17 -34.47
CA TYR A 37 -6.10 3.75 -34.70
C TYR A 37 -4.75 3.08 -34.88
N ALA A 38 -4.53 1.97 -34.20
CA ALA A 38 -3.30 1.20 -34.30
C ALA A 38 -3.60 -0.30 -34.41
N LYS A 39 -2.72 -1.07 -35.04
CA LYS A 39 -2.81 -2.52 -35.17
C LYS A 39 -1.59 -3.20 -34.59
N ASN A 40 -1.78 -4.32 -33.89
CA ASN A 40 -0.64 -5.15 -33.48
C ASN A 40 -0.24 -6.12 -34.59
N GLU A 41 0.85 -6.87 -34.38
CA GLU A 41 1.36 -7.87 -35.34
C GLU A 41 0.35 -9.00 -35.64
N LYS A 42 -0.62 -9.23 -34.74
CA LYS A 42 -1.71 -10.20 -34.91
C LYS A 42 -2.93 -9.62 -35.64
N GLY A 43 -2.88 -8.35 -36.05
CA GLY A 43 -3.96 -7.67 -36.77
C GLY A 43 -5.09 -7.12 -35.89
N GLU A 44 -4.98 -7.23 -34.57
CA GLU A 44 -5.96 -6.71 -33.61
C GLU A 44 -5.94 -5.17 -33.61
N GLN A 45 -7.13 -4.56 -33.69
CA GLN A 45 -7.29 -3.12 -33.81
C GLN A 45 -7.51 -2.45 -32.45
N TYR A 46 -6.77 -1.38 -32.21
CA TYR A 46 -6.85 -0.54 -31.01
C TYR A 46 -7.24 0.88 -31.40
N ARG A 47 -8.18 1.46 -30.67
CA ARG A 47 -8.63 2.85 -30.84
C ARG A 47 -8.29 3.65 -29.59
N PHE A 48 -7.42 4.64 -29.75
CA PHE A 48 -7.07 5.60 -28.70
C PHE A 48 -7.82 6.90 -28.94
N ILE A 49 -8.35 7.48 -27.86
CA ILE A 49 -9.06 8.77 -27.91
C ILE A 49 -8.19 9.81 -27.22
N LEU A 50 -7.68 10.77 -27.99
CA LEU A 50 -7.05 11.99 -27.52
C LEU A 50 -8.12 13.09 -27.49
N ILE A 51 -8.73 13.31 -26.32
CA ILE A 51 -9.75 14.34 -26.16
C ILE A 51 -9.04 15.69 -25.99
N VAL A 52 -9.35 16.65 -26.88
CA VAL A 52 -8.91 18.05 -26.81
C VAL A 52 -10.13 18.90 -26.51
N TYR A 53 -10.15 19.63 -25.40
CA TYR A 53 -11.23 20.58 -25.11
C TYR A 53 -10.88 22.02 -25.51
N SER A 54 -11.87 22.66 -26.14
CA SER A 54 -11.91 24.04 -26.58
C SER A 54 -12.25 25.00 -25.43
N ASN A 55 -11.37 25.96 -25.18
CA ASN A 55 -11.75 27.34 -24.84
C ASN A 55 -10.64 28.28 -25.31
N GLY A 56 -10.65 28.59 -26.61
CA GLY A 56 -10.24 29.88 -27.17
C GLY A 56 -8.80 30.37 -26.99
N LYS A 57 -7.84 29.58 -26.48
CA LYS A 57 -6.41 29.94 -26.52
C LYS A 57 -5.55 28.76 -26.94
N THR A 58 -5.10 28.83 -28.18
CA THR A 58 -4.09 27.95 -28.76
C THR A 58 -2.78 28.11 -27.99
N VAL A 59 -2.39 27.08 -27.23
CA VAL A 59 -1.02 26.91 -26.73
C VAL A 59 -0.45 25.70 -27.46
N PHE A 60 0.47 25.96 -28.39
CA PHE A 60 1.27 24.92 -29.05
C PHE A 60 2.20 24.26 -28.02
N GLY A 61 2.20 22.92 -27.93
CA GLY A 61 3.25 22.11 -27.29
C GLY A 61 2.88 21.37 -25.97
N ASP A 62 3.55 20.24 -25.75
CA ASP A 62 3.88 19.61 -24.45
C ASP A 62 2.77 19.16 -23.48
N THR A 63 1.55 18.79 -23.91
CA THR A 63 0.49 18.41 -22.93
C THR A 63 -0.05 16.99 -23.11
N VAL A 64 0.10 16.17 -22.07
CA VAL A 64 -0.51 14.84 -21.93
C VAL A 64 -1.92 15.00 -21.34
N TRP A 65 -2.93 14.47 -22.02
CA TRP A 65 -4.31 14.43 -21.52
C TRP A 65 -4.60 13.06 -20.90
N VAL A 66 -4.98 13.06 -19.62
CA VAL A 66 -5.43 11.86 -18.92
C VAL A 66 -6.94 11.95 -18.81
N ARG A 67 -7.67 11.08 -19.50
CA ARG A 67 -9.12 10.94 -19.27
C ARG A 67 -9.32 10.23 -17.93
N LEU A 68 -9.92 10.96 -17.00
CA LEU A 68 -10.37 10.40 -15.73
C LEU A 68 -11.79 9.91 -15.94
N GLU A 69 -12.05 8.63 -15.69
CA GLU A 69 -13.43 8.17 -15.57
C GLU A 69 -14.07 8.83 -14.34
N ASP A 70 -15.33 9.26 -14.47
CA ASP A 70 -16.08 9.98 -13.43
C ASP A 70 -16.21 9.23 -12.09
N TYR A 71 -15.83 7.95 -12.06
CA TYR A 71 -15.93 7.05 -10.91
C TYR A 71 -14.60 6.78 -10.17
N MET A 72 -13.49 7.39 -10.59
CA MET A 72 -12.18 7.15 -9.93
C MET A 72 -11.95 8.02 -8.70
N LYS A 73 -11.50 7.40 -7.61
CA LYS A 73 -11.11 8.12 -6.39
C LYS A 73 -9.95 9.07 -6.68
N ALA A 74 -10.01 10.29 -6.13
CA ALA A 74 -8.97 11.30 -6.29
C ALA A 74 -7.56 10.83 -5.87
N SER A 75 -7.46 9.90 -4.92
CA SER A 75 -6.19 9.24 -4.56
C SER A 75 -5.60 8.40 -5.69
N THR A 76 -6.46 7.68 -6.41
CA THR A 76 -6.07 6.86 -7.57
C THR A 76 -5.61 7.76 -8.72
N VAL A 77 -6.34 8.85 -8.96
CA VAL A 77 -5.95 9.90 -9.92
C VAL A 77 -4.56 10.47 -9.62
N ASN A 78 -4.30 10.82 -8.35
CA ASN A 78 -2.99 11.31 -7.93
C ASN A 78 -1.88 10.26 -8.09
N GLY A 79 -2.20 8.97 -7.95
CA GLY A 79 -1.30 7.87 -8.25
C GLY A 79 -0.87 7.90 -9.72
N TYR A 80 -1.82 7.97 -10.66
CA TYR A 80 -1.52 8.07 -12.08
C TYR A 80 -0.69 9.32 -12.42
N ILE A 81 -1.06 10.48 -11.87
CA ILE A 81 -0.29 11.72 -12.07
C ILE A 81 1.16 11.56 -11.58
N THR A 82 1.35 10.89 -10.44
CA THR A 82 2.69 10.64 -9.88
C THR A 82 3.50 9.71 -10.79
N SER A 83 2.90 8.63 -11.28
CA SER A 83 3.54 7.72 -12.23
C SER A 83 3.93 8.42 -13.53
N LEU A 84 3.04 9.24 -14.09
CA LEU A 84 3.32 10.00 -15.32
C LEU A 84 4.45 11.00 -15.11
N LYS A 85 4.43 11.76 -14.01
CA LYS A 85 5.51 12.69 -13.68
C LYS A 85 6.86 11.99 -13.53
N GLY A 86 6.87 10.81 -12.91
CA GLY A 86 8.07 9.99 -12.75
C GLY A 86 8.59 9.48 -14.09
N PHE A 87 7.74 8.88 -14.92
CA PHE A 87 8.11 8.34 -16.22
C PHE A 87 8.65 9.43 -17.17
N PHE A 88 7.93 10.55 -17.32
CA PHE A 88 8.40 11.65 -18.16
C PHE A 88 9.57 12.42 -17.53
N GLY A 89 9.73 12.37 -16.20
CA GLY A 89 10.91 12.89 -15.52
C GLY A 89 12.15 12.07 -15.87
N TRP A 90 12.02 10.74 -15.87
CA TRP A 90 13.09 9.83 -16.32
C TRP A 90 13.44 10.03 -17.80
N LEU A 91 12.45 10.12 -18.68
CA LEU A 91 12.70 10.42 -20.11
C LEU A 91 13.43 11.74 -20.31
N GLN A 92 13.16 12.74 -19.46
CA GLN A 92 13.86 14.01 -19.49
C GLN A 92 15.30 13.89 -18.96
N SER A 93 15.54 13.12 -17.90
CA SER A 93 16.88 12.93 -17.33
C SER A 93 17.81 12.13 -18.22
N GLU A 94 17.26 11.15 -18.96
CA GLU A 94 17.99 10.39 -19.98
C GLU A 94 18.05 11.11 -21.33
N GLU A 95 17.64 12.39 -21.37
CA GLU A 95 17.70 13.26 -22.55
C GLU A 95 16.88 12.81 -23.77
N TYR A 96 16.05 11.77 -23.65
CA TYR A 96 15.12 11.35 -24.70
C TYR A 96 14.09 12.42 -25.05
N ILE A 97 13.74 13.29 -24.08
CA ILE A 97 12.90 14.46 -24.29
C ILE A 97 13.52 15.69 -23.62
N ILE A 98 13.36 16.85 -24.25
CA ILE A 98 13.91 18.12 -23.75
C ILE A 98 13.13 18.60 -22.51
N LYS A 99 11.82 18.29 -22.45
CA LYS A 99 10.92 18.81 -21.44
C LYS A 99 9.86 17.79 -21.05
N ASN A 100 9.61 17.70 -19.74
CA ASN A 100 8.59 16.82 -19.17
C ASN A 100 7.16 17.38 -19.40
N PRO A 101 6.32 16.74 -20.23
CA PRO A 101 4.95 17.19 -20.49
C PRO A 101 3.98 16.97 -19.32
N ALA A 102 4.31 16.06 -18.39
CA ALA A 102 3.51 15.81 -17.18
C ALA A 102 3.81 16.80 -16.04
N PHE A 103 4.82 17.67 -16.19
CA PHE A 103 5.24 18.59 -15.13
C PHE A 103 4.10 19.46 -14.59
N LYS A 104 3.25 19.98 -15.49
CA LYS A 104 2.12 20.87 -15.17
C LYS A 104 0.88 20.15 -14.62
N LEU A 105 0.84 18.81 -14.61
CA LEU A 105 -0.29 18.07 -14.07
C LEU A 105 -0.43 18.37 -12.57
N LYS A 106 -1.59 18.90 -12.16
CA LYS A 106 -1.87 19.23 -10.77
C LYS A 106 -2.52 18.04 -10.08
N GLN A 107 -2.04 17.71 -8.89
CA GLN A 107 -2.71 16.73 -8.05
C GLN A 107 -4.06 17.28 -7.57
N THR A 108 -5.07 16.42 -7.57
CA THR A 108 -6.39 16.73 -7.03
C THR A 108 -6.31 16.75 -5.50
N LYS A 109 -6.96 17.73 -4.87
CA LYS A 109 -7.09 17.76 -3.41
C LYS A 109 -7.90 16.53 -2.98
N VAL A 110 -7.25 15.63 -2.24
CA VAL A 110 -7.93 14.50 -1.60
C VAL A 110 -8.29 14.94 -0.20
N PRO A 111 -9.58 14.95 0.20
CA PRO A 111 -9.95 15.21 1.57
C PRO A 111 -9.25 14.18 2.47
N ARG A 112 -8.63 14.65 3.55
CA ARG A 112 -7.92 13.80 4.49
C ARG A 112 -8.96 12.98 5.26
N VAL A 113 -9.16 11.73 4.85
CA VAL A 113 -10.00 10.79 5.61
C VAL A 113 -9.18 10.32 6.80
N ILE A 114 -9.59 10.71 8.00
CA ILE A 114 -9.05 10.14 9.23
C ILE A 114 -9.64 8.75 9.36
N LEU A 115 -8.86 7.75 8.97
CA LEU A 115 -9.25 6.36 9.17
C LEU A 115 -9.32 6.08 10.67
N GLN A 116 -10.27 5.22 11.09
CA GLN A 116 -10.47 4.83 12.49
C GLN A 116 -9.74 3.52 12.84
N PRO A 117 -9.19 3.37 14.06
CA PRO A 117 -8.61 2.11 14.52
C PRO A 117 -9.72 1.06 14.72
N TYR A 118 -9.36 -0.17 15.08
CA TYR A 118 -10.33 -1.14 15.57
C TYR A 118 -10.85 -0.70 16.95
N THR A 119 -12.14 -0.94 17.20
CA THR A 119 -12.68 -0.87 18.55
C THR A 119 -12.21 -2.08 19.36
N SER A 120 -12.21 -1.97 20.69
CA SER A 120 -11.87 -3.10 21.56
C SER A 120 -12.79 -4.30 21.34
N GLU A 121 -14.09 -4.04 21.12
CA GLU A 121 -15.08 -5.09 20.82
C GLU A 121 -14.75 -5.84 19.52
N ASN A 122 -14.46 -5.13 18.43
CA ASN A 122 -14.16 -5.78 17.16
C ASN A 122 -12.80 -6.48 17.18
N LEU A 123 -11.81 -5.97 17.92
CA LEU A 123 -10.56 -6.71 18.15
C LEU A 123 -10.82 -8.04 18.86
N GLU A 124 -11.68 -8.06 19.88
CA GLU A 124 -11.95 -9.29 20.62
C GLU A 124 -12.75 -10.28 19.78
N LYS A 125 -13.78 -9.83 19.05
CA LYS A 125 -14.50 -10.69 18.08
C LYS A 125 -13.56 -11.33 17.06
N LEU A 126 -12.59 -10.57 16.54
CA LEU A 126 -11.59 -11.10 15.61
C LEU A 126 -10.62 -12.08 16.29
N ARG A 127 -10.26 -11.83 17.55
CA ARG A 127 -9.40 -12.71 18.35
C ARG A 127 -10.09 -14.05 18.61
N GLU A 128 -11.35 -14.02 19.03
CA GLU A 128 -12.18 -15.21 19.29
C GLU A 128 -12.45 -16.03 18.02
N ALA A 129 -12.56 -15.37 16.87
CA ALA A 129 -12.74 -16.04 15.57
C ALA A 129 -11.48 -16.72 15.01
N CYS A 130 -10.34 -16.68 15.71
CA CYS A 130 -9.12 -17.39 15.33
C CYS A 130 -9.15 -18.85 15.82
N GLU A 131 -9.19 -19.80 14.89
CA GLU A 131 -9.38 -21.22 15.19
C GLU A 131 -8.03 -21.94 15.34
N THR A 132 -7.14 -21.77 14.37
CA THR A 132 -5.86 -22.49 14.31
C THR A 132 -4.75 -21.74 15.07
N GLU A 133 -3.71 -22.45 15.52
CA GLU A 133 -2.56 -21.80 16.15
C GLU A 133 -1.82 -20.86 15.18
N LYS A 134 -1.83 -21.15 13.87
CA LYS A 134 -1.31 -20.23 12.84
C LYS A 134 -2.09 -18.91 12.81
N GLU A 135 -3.42 -18.98 12.87
CA GLU A 135 -4.30 -17.81 12.90
C GLU A 135 -4.11 -16.98 14.16
N LYS A 136 -4.11 -17.63 15.34
CA LYS A 136 -3.89 -16.97 16.62
C LYS A 136 -2.51 -16.31 16.68
N CYS A 137 -1.47 -17.02 16.22
CA CYS A 137 -0.11 -16.49 16.12
C CYS A 137 -0.06 -15.22 15.24
N LEU A 138 -0.63 -15.28 14.03
CA LEU A 138 -0.69 -14.13 13.11
C LEU A 138 -1.42 -12.94 13.72
N PHE A 139 -2.59 -13.19 14.33
CA PHE A 139 -3.41 -12.15 14.95
C PHE A 139 -2.67 -11.45 16.09
N GLU A 140 -2.15 -12.21 17.05
CA GLU A 140 -1.47 -11.67 18.23
C GLU A 140 -0.17 -10.93 17.86
N LEU A 141 0.54 -11.40 16.84
CA LEU A 141 1.70 -10.69 16.32
C LEU A 141 1.32 -9.35 15.69
N LEU A 142 0.30 -9.31 14.84
CA LEU A 142 -0.17 -8.06 14.23
C LEU A 142 -0.65 -7.06 15.27
N ASP A 143 -1.42 -7.54 16.26
CA ASP A 143 -1.97 -6.72 17.34
C ASP A 143 -0.88 -6.14 18.25
N SER A 144 0.16 -6.92 18.56
CA SER A 144 1.20 -6.49 19.50
C SER A 144 2.33 -5.65 18.87
N THR A 145 2.79 -6.02 17.66
CA THR A 145 4.02 -5.47 17.06
C THR A 145 3.81 -4.26 16.15
N ALA A 146 2.59 -4.05 15.66
CA ALA A 146 2.29 -3.06 14.62
C ALA A 146 3.08 -3.24 13.30
N CYS A 147 3.62 -4.43 13.03
CA CYS A 147 4.39 -4.70 11.81
C CYS A 147 3.55 -4.60 10.53
N ARG A 148 4.24 -4.34 9.41
CA ARG A 148 3.68 -4.53 8.08
C ARG A 148 3.56 -6.02 7.78
N ILE A 149 2.62 -6.37 6.91
CA ILE A 149 2.44 -7.78 6.54
C ILE A 149 3.66 -8.37 5.83
N SER A 150 4.38 -7.56 5.07
CA SER A 150 5.64 -7.91 4.40
C SER A 150 6.84 -7.98 5.36
N GLU A 151 6.67 -7.50 6.59
CA GLU A 151 7.66 -7.70 7.64
C GLU A 151 7.35 -8.99 8.39
N ILE A 152 6.06 -9.31 8.58
CA ILE A 152 5.59 -10.54 9.24
C ILE A 152 5.91 -11.81 8.45
N ASP A 153 5.71 -11.81 7.13
CA ASP A 153 6.02 -12.99 6.32
C ASP A 153 7.53 -13.33 6.39
N ASN A 154 8.38 -12.32 6.27
CA ASN A 154 9.84 -12.45 6.29
C ASN A 154 10.46 -12.62 7.69
N ILE A 155 9.69 -12.79 8.76
CA ILE A 155 10.27 -13.05 10.09
C ILE A 155 10.95 -14.40 10.09
N LYS A 156 12.23 -14.44 10.46
CA LYS A 156 12.95 -15.68 10.73
C LYS A 156 12.96 -15.99 12.22
N LEU A 157 13.14 -17.27 12.55
CA LEU A 157 13.22 -17.74 13.93
C LEU A 157 14.45 -17.19 14.66
N GLU A 158 15.56 -16.98 13.94
CA GLU A 158 16.79 -16.38 14.48
C GLU A 158 16.63 -14.91 14.90
N ASP A 159 15.69 -14.19 14.29
CA ASP A 159 15.41 -12.79 14.59
C ASP A 159 14.56 -12.60 15.87
N ILE A 160 14.08 -13.70 16.47
CA ILE A 160 13.18 -13.67 17.63
C ILE A 160 13.97 -13.82 18.93
N ASN A 161 13.98 -12.77 19.74
CA ASN A 161 14.44 -12.85 21.12
C ASN A 161 13.26 -13.18 22.05
N TRP A 162 13.21 -14.42 22.52
CA TRP A 162 12.14 -14.94 23.37
C TRP A 162 12.16 -14.41 24.81
N GLN A 163 13.32 -13.97 25.30
CA GLN A 163 13.48 -13.42 26.66
C GLN A 163 12.94 -11.98 26.69
N GLU A 164 13.43 -11.16 25.78
CA GLU A 164 13.04 -9.75 25.65
C GLU A 164 11.69 -9.54 24.95
N ARG A 165 11.09 -10.62 24.41
CA ARG A 165 9.87 -10.58 23.58
C ARG A 165 9.99 -9.55 22.47
N SER A 166 11.08 -9.63 21.73
CA SER A 166 11.37 -8.71 20.64
C SER A 166 11.73 -9.44 19.36
N ILE A 167 11.43 -8.83 18.21
CA ILE A 167 11.75 -9.34 16.87
C ILE A 167 12.52 -8.28 16.13
N LYS A 168 13.64 -8.65 15.51
CA LYS A 168 14.33 -7.82 14.55
C LYS A 168 13.59 -7.89 13.20
N VAL A 169 13.15 -6.75 12.68
CA VAL A 169 12.40 -6.70 11.40
C VAL A 169 13.06 -5.78 10.40
N LEU A 170 13.05 -6.19 9.13
CA LEU A 170 13.59 -5.43 8.00
C LEU A 170 12.48 -4.61 7.34
N GLY A 171 12.51 -3.29 7.52
CA GLY A 171 11.56 -2.36 6.93
C GLY A 171 11.93 -1.92 5.51
N LYS A 172 11.09 -1.05 4.93
CA LYS A 172 11.32 -0.46 3.60
C LYS A 172 12.69 0.22 3.53
N GLY A 173 13.45 -0.10 2.48
CA GLY A 173 14.81 0.43 2.27
C GLY A 173 15.88 -0.24 3.13
N ASN A 174 15.68 -1.52 3.48
CA ASN A 174 16.57 -2.32 4.34
C ASN A 174 16.89 -1.68 5.69
N LYS A 175 15.95 -0.91 6.23
CA LYS A 175 16.09 -0.32 7.57
C LYS A 175 15.64 -1.32 8.61
N GLU A 176 16.58 -1.79 9.40
CA GLU A 176 16.30 -2.68 10.53
C GLU A 176 15.70 -1.89 11.70
N ARG A 177 14.79 -2.54 12.42
CA ARG A 177 14.31 -2.05 13.73
C ARG A 177 13.88 -3.22 14.60
N ILE A 178 13.80 -2.96 15.89
CA ILE A 178 13.28 -3.92 16.87
C ILE A 178 11.82 -3.58 17.15
N VAL A 179 10.97 -4.61 17.13
CA VAL A 179 9.57 -4.53 17.58
C VAL A 179 9.36 -5.47 18.75
N TYR A 180 8.40 -5.14 19.61
CA TYR A 180 8.08 -5.93 20.80
C TYR A 180 6.72 -6.61 20.66
N PHE A 181 6.59 -7.80 21.23
CA PHE A 181 5.36 -8.58 21.21
C PHE A 181 4.88 -8.95 22.62
N SER A 182 3.59 -9.27 22.72
CA SER A 182 2.93 -9.57 23.99
C SER A 182 3.24 -11.00 24.47
N THR A 183 2.95 -11.28 25.74
CA THR A 183 3.01 -12.65 26.28
C THR A 183 2.05 -13.59 25.54
N LYS A 184 0.88 -13.10 25.13
CA LYS A 184 -0.08 -13.85 24.31
C LYS A 184 0.52 -14.23 22.95
N ALA A 185 1.17 -13.27 22.29
CA ALA A 185 1.87 -13.53 21.02
C ALA A 185 2.97 -14.57 21.21
N LYS A 186 3.80 -14.46 22.26
CA LYS A 186 4.83 -15.46 22.59
C LYS A 186 4.23 -16.86 22.68
N LEU A 187 3.16 -17.02 23.46
CA LEU A 187 2.50 -18.30 23.68
C LEU A 187 2.02 -18.93 22.37
N HIS A 188 1.30 -18.17 21.54
CA HIS A 188 0.77 -18.69 20.28
C HIS A 188 1.85 -18.90 19.22
N MET A 189 2.91 -18.09 19.22
CA MET A 189 4.07 -18.34 18.36
C MET A 189 4.74 -19.67 18.69
N GLN A 190 4.99 -19.94 19.98
CA GLN A 190 5.60 -21.21 20.40
C GLN A 190 4.69 -22.40 20.09
N ARG A 191 3.38 -22.29 20.38
CA ARG A 191 2.41 -23.34 20.03
C ARG A 191 2.39 -23.62 18.54
N TYR A 192 2.35 -22.58 17.71
CA TYR A 192 2.39 -22.71 16.26
C TYR A 192 3.70 -23.34 15.77
N ILE A 193 4.85 -22.92 16.29
CA ILE A 193 6.16 -23.50 15.94
C ILE A 193 6.21 -24.99 16.29
N ASN A 194 5.64 -25.39 17.43
CA ASN A 194 5.62 -26.78 17.86
C ASN A 194 4.60 -27.64 17.11
N SER A 195 3.51 -27.05 16.63
CA SER A 195 2.43 -27.77 15.95
C SER A 195 2.52 -27.74 14.42
N ARG A 196 3.39 -26.92 13.83
CA ARG A 196 3.51 -26.79 12.37
C ARG A 196 4.21 -28.01 11.78
N ILE A 197 3.73 -28.46 10.62
CA ILE A 197 4.35 -29.56 9.88
C ILE A 197 5.34 -28.96 8.87
N GLY A 198 6.64 -29.09 9.16
CA GLY A 198 7.73 -28.73 8.28
C GLY A 198 8.81 -27.87 8.90
N GLU A 199 10.00 -27.94 8.30
CA GLU A 199 11.20 -27.25 8.78
C GLU A 199 11.50 -26.05 7.88
N SER A 200 11.54 -24.87 8.49
CA SER A 200 11.87 -23.62 7.80
C SER A 200 12.46 -22.63 8.79
N GLU A 201 13.42 -21.84 8.31
CA GLU A 201 13.97 -20.69 9.04
C GLU A 201 12.90 -19.61 9.29
N TYR A 202 11.86 -19.53 8.46
CA TYR A 202 10.79 -18.55 8.58
C TYR A 202 9.81 -18.96 9.69
N LEU A 203 9.24 -17.97 10.37
CA LEU A 203 8.21 -18.18 11.38
C LEU A 203 6.96 -18.81 10.75
N PHE A 204 6.46 -18.24 9.66
CA PHE A 204 5.27 -18.72 8.96
C PHE A 204 5.60 -19.54 7.71
N ILE A 205 5.06 -20.75 7.66
CA ILE A 205 5.22 -21.68 6.54
C ILE A 205 3.93 -21.82 5.73
N SER A 206 4.09 -22.09 4.44
CA SER A 206 3.03 -22.39 3.50
C SER A 206 2.44 -23.78 3.77
N ASP A 207 1.11 -23.92 3.65
CA ASP A 207 0.44 -25.23 3.73
C ASP A 207 0.69 -26.11 2.48
N ARG A 208 1.27 -25.53 1.42
CA ARG A 208 1.50 -26.21 0.14
C ARG A 208 2.89 -26.83 0.01
N GLY A 209 3.79 -26.60 0.97
CA GLY A 209 5.16 -27.09 0.89
C GLY A 209 5.91 -26.94 2.20
N ILE A 210 6.53 -28.03 2.64
CA ILE A 210 7.15 -28.23 3.97
C ILE A 210 8.27 -27.22 4.26
N HIS A 211 8.96 -26.72 3.23
CA HIS A 211 10.05 -25.75 3.34
C HIS A 211 9.72 -24.36 2.75
N GLN A 212 8.47 -24.14 2.33
CA GLN A 212 8.12 -22.91 1.62
C GLN A 212 7.67 -21.81 2.59
N HIS A 213 8.38 -20.68 2.55
CA HIS A 213 7.96 -19.42 3.15
C HIS A 213 6.55 -19.02 2.68
N ILE A 214 5.69 -18.61 3.62
CA ILE A 214 4.34 -18.17 3.30
C ILE A 214 4.37 -16.88 2.46
N LYS A 215 3.46 -16.71 1.51
CA LYS A 215 3.35 -15.44 0.77
C LYS A 215 2.41 -14.48 1.49
N VAL A 216 2.68 -13.17 1.40
CA VAL A 216 1.79 -12.09 1.87
C VAL A 216 0.32 -12.34 1.54
N ARG A 217 0.02 -12.78 0.31
CA ARG A 217 -1.36 -13.02 -0.13
C ARG A 217 -2.06 -14.10 0.69
N ALA A 218 -1.34 -15.14 1.10
CA ALA A 218 -1.88 -16.21 1.95
C ALA A 218 -2.19 -15.70 3.36
N LEU A 219 -1.30 -14.90 3.97
CA LEU A 219 -1.59 -14.26 5.26
C LEU A 219 -2.81 -13.32 5.18
N GLN A 220 -2.95 -12.58 4.08
CA GLN A 220 -4.15 -11.75 3.85
C GLN A 220 -5.43 -12.58 3.70
N LEU A 221 -5.34 -13.76 3.06
CA LEU A 221 -6.48 -14.68 2.98
C LEU A 221 -6.88 -15.19 4.36
N ILE A 222 -5.91 -15.49 5.22
CA ILE A 222 -6.16 -15.88 6.62
C ILE A 222 -6.95 -14.79 7.35
N LEU A 223 -6.51 -13.52 7.27
CA LEU A 223 -7.25 -12.41 7.87
C LEU A 223 -8.66 -12.23 7.29
N CYS A 224 -8.84 -12.50 6.00
CA CYS A 224 -10.16 -12.47 5.37
C CYS A 224 -11.08 -13.55 5.94
N LYS A 225 -10.57 -14.77 6.14
CA LYS A 225 -11.33 -15.86 6.77
C LYS A 225 -11.73 -15.52 8.21
N ILE A 226 -10.78 -15.02 9.00
CA ILE A 226 -11.04 -14.55 10.38
C ILE A 226 -12.13 -13.48 10.38
N LYS A 227 -12.04 -12.50 9.47
CA LYS A 227 -13.08 -11.46 9.32
C LYS A 227 -14.47 -12.07 9.10
N ILE A 228 -14.58 -12.98 8.14
CA ILE A 228 -15.86 -13.59 7.75
C ILE A 228 -16.45 -14.34 8.95
N ARG A 229 -15.64 -15.13 9.66
CA ARG A 229 -16.07 -15.85 10.87
C ARG A 229 -16.47 -14.92 12.02
N ALA A 230 -15.73 -13.82 12.21
CA ALA A 230 -16.02 -12.85 13.27
C ALA A 230 -17.29 -12.00 13.02
N GLY A 231 -17.84 -12.02 11.81
CA GLY A 231 -19.04 -11.25 11.46
C GLY A 231 -18.84 -9.73 11.52
N VAL A 232 -17.60 -9.23 11.47
CA VAL A 232 -17.35 -7.79 11.52
C VAL A 232 -17.56 -7.15 10.13
N GLU A 233 -18.37 -6.10 10.07
CA GLU A 233 -18.69 -5.42 8.81
C GLU A 233 -17.47 -4.66 8.26
N GLU A 234 -16.69 -4.08 9.15
CA GLU A 234 -15.56 -3.23 8.81
C GLU A 234 -14.44 -3.97 8.07
N ARG A 235 -13.61 -3.22 7.34
CA ARG A 235 -12.46 -3.81 6.62
C ARG A 235 -11.41 -4.30 7.61
N VAL A 236 -10.98 -5.54 7.43
CA VAL A 236 -9.89 -6.15 8.21
C VAL A 236 -8.63 -6.24 7.37
N HIS A 237 -7.57 -5.56 7.79
CA HIS A 237 -6.28 -5.60 7.11
C HIS A 237 -5.13 -5.16 8.04
N CYS A 238 -3.92 -5.59 7.73
CA CYS A 238 -2.72 -5.42 8.55
C CYS A 238 -2.42 -3.95 8.90
N HIS A 239 -2.64 -3.03 7.95
CA HIS A 239 -2.46 -1.60 8.23
C HIS A 239 -3.43 -1.04 9.27
N LYS A 240 -4.59 -1.67 9.51
CA LYS A 240 -5.52 -1.24 10.54
C LYS A 240 -5.07 -1.72 11.92
N PHE A 241 -4.59 -2.96 12.05
CA PHE A 241 -3.91 -3.44 13.28
C PHE A 241 -2.78 -2.51 13.69
N ARG A 242 -1.92 -2.19 12.74
CA ARG A 242 -0.81 -1.25 12.94
C ARG A 242 -1.27 0.12 13.45
N ARG A 243 -2.37 0.64 12.91
CA ARG A 243 -2.96 1.90 13.35
C ARG A 243 -3.55 1.79 14.76
N THR A 244 -4.30 0.72 15.03
CA THR A 244 -4.85 0.44 16.36
C THR A 244 -3.75 0.38 17.40
N ARG A 245 -2.68 -0.36 17.13
CA ARG A 245 -1.55 -0.47 18.05
C ARG A 245 -0.81 0.85 18.24
N ALA A 246 -0.62 1.64 17.19
CA ALA A 246 -0.05 2.98 17.30
C ALA A 246 -0.90 3.90 18.19
N THR A 247 -2.22 3.91 18.00
CA THR A 247 -3.15 4.68 18.83
C THR A 247 -3.14 4.20 20.28
N GLN A 248 -3.12 2.89 20.53
CA GLN A 248 -3.03 2.33 21.88
C GLN A 248 -1.72 2.72 22.59
N LEU A 249 -0.58 2.67 21.89
CA LEU A 249 0.71 3.06 22.45
C LEU A 249 0.74 4.55 22.81
N LEU A 250 0.22 5.40 21.92
CA LEU A 250 0.04 6.81 22.20
C LEU A 250 -0.86 7.02 23.42
N ASN A 251 -2.04 6.39 23.47
CA ASN A 251 -2.99 6.49 24.59
C ASN A 251 -2.42 5.96 25.92
N GLY A 252 -1.49 5.00 25.86
CA GLY A 252 -0.71 4.53 26.99
C GLY A 252 0.37 5.51 27.48
N GLY A 253 0.50 6.67 26.85
CA GLY A 253 1.46 7.71 27.22
C GLY A 253 2.84 7.57 26.57
N MET A 254 3.00 6.74 25.55
CA MET A 254 4.25 6.67 24.80
C MET A 254 4.42 7.94 23.95
N ARG A 255 5.62 8.55 24.02
CA ARG A 255 5.94 9.72 23.20
C ARG A 255 5.91 9.39 21.69
N ILE A 256 5.57 10.38 20.87
CA ILE A 256 5.42 10.23 19.42
C ILE A 256 6.69 9.66 18.78
N GLU A 257 7.87 10.06 19.24
CA GLU A 257 9.17 9.60 18.73
C GLU A 257 9.35 8.10 18.96
N GLY A 258 8.94 7.60 20.12
CA GLY A 258 8.97 6.18 20.44
C GLY A 258 8.03 5.37 19.54
N VAL A 259 6.81 5.87 19.33
CA VAL A 259 5.84 5.24 18.43
C VAL A 259 6.33 5.28 16.98
N GLN A 260 6.98 6.36 16.54
CA GLN A 260 7.63 6.43 15.22
C GLN A 260 8.73 5.37 15.05
N GLY A 261 9.53 5.14 16.09
CA GLY A 261 10.55 4.09 16.12
C GLY A 261 9.94 2.71 15.91
N ILE A 262 8.90 2.35 16.68
CA ILE A 262 8.20 1.05 16.56
C ILE A 262 7.59 0.88 15.17
N LEU A 263 6.97 1.93 14.64
CA LEU A 263 6.38 1.90 13.31
C LEU A 263 7.48 1.87 12.22
N GLY A 264 8.65 2.46 12.44
CA GLY A 264 9.62 2.69 11.36
C GLY A 264 9.09 3.71 10.35
N HIS A 265 8.53 4.81 10.86
CA HIS A 265 8.13 5.96 10.04
C HIS A 265 9.30 6.94 9.92
N THR A 266 9.75 7.18 8.69
CA THR A 266 10.81 8.17 8.40
C THR A 266 10.32 9.61 8.50
N THR A 267 9.00 9.84 8.51
CA THR A 267 8.42 11.20 8.51
C THR A 267 7.40 11.32 9.66
N PRO A 268 7.51 12.34 10.53
CA PRO A 268 6.57 12.56 11.64
C PRO A 268 5.13 12.77 11.22
N ALA A 269 4.90 13.31 10.02
CA ALA A 269 3.58 13.66 9.52
C ALA A 269 2.58 12.49 9.48
N THR A 270 3.04 11.24 9.31
CA THR A 270 2.16 10.06 9.30
C THR A 270 1.78 9.60 10.71
N THR A 271 2.61 9.88 11.72
CA THR A 271 2.33 9.54 13.12
C THR A 271 1.56 10.65 13.83
N GLN A 272 1.74 11.92 13.43
CA GLN A 272 0.94 13.06 13.90
C GLN A 272 -0.55 12.89 13.63
N ILE A 273 -0.93 12.19 12.54
CA ILE A 273 -2.34 11.85 12.26
C ILE A 273 -2.94 11.01 13.39
N TYR A 274 -2.15 10.13 14.02
CA TYR A 274 -2.60 9.31 15.14
C TYR A 274 -2.62 10.08 16.46
N ALA A 275 -1.72 11.04 16.65
CA ALA A 275 -1.73 11.93 17.80
C ALA A 275 -2.98 12.83 17.83
N GLN A 276 -3.42 13.32 16.65
CA GLN A 276 -4.65 14.14 16.52
C GLN A 276 -5.93 13.38 16.89
N LEU A 277 -5.93 12.05 16.77
CA LEU A 277 -7.05 11.20 17.17
C LEU A 277 -7.16 11.04 18.69
N SER A 278 -6.14 11.45 19.45
CA SER A 278 -6.05 11.25 20.88
C SER A 278 -6.29 12.57 21.65
N GLN A 279 -7.55 13.00 21.70
CA GLN A 279 -8.00 14.02 22.68
C GLN A 279 -7.68 13.58 24.13
N GLU A 280 -7.69 12.26 24.37
CA GLU A 280 -7.33 11.65 25.65
C GLU A 280 -5.86 11.85 26.03
N ASN A 281 -4.93 11.82 25.07
CA ASN A 281 -3.52 12.11 25.35
C ASN A 281 -3.31 13.55 25.80
N LEU A 282 -3.98 14.49 25.12
CA LEU A 282 -3.87 15.90 25.46
C LEU A 282 -4.40 16.14 26.88
N LYS A 283 -5.50 15.47 27.25
CA LYS A 283 -6.05 15.45 28.62
C LYS A 283 -5.10 14.80 29.64
N ASN A 284 -4.44 13.71 29.27
CA ASN A 284 -3.53 12.97 30.16
C ASN A 284 -2.18 13.69 30.35
N GLU A 285 -1.61 14.30 29.30
CA GLU A 285 -0.42 15.14 29.39
C GLU A 285 -0.68 16.40 30.21
N TYR A 286 -1.82 17.06 29.97
CA TYR A 286 -2.24 18.21 30.78
C TYR A 286 -2.36 17.83 32.26
N ARG A 287 -3.03 16.71 32.57
CA ARG A 287 -3.15 16.21 33.95
C ARG A 287 -1.82 15.93 34.63
N LYS A 288 -0.79 15.48 33.89
CA LYS A 288 0.55 15.21 34.45
C LYS A 288 1.33 16.50 34.78
N LEU A 289 1.03 17.60 34.10
CA LEU A 289 1.71 18.89 34.26
C LEU A 289 1.01 19.83 35.24
N VAL A 290 -0.24 19.53 35.61
CA VAL A 290 -1.09 20.36 36.50
C VAL A 290 -1.26 19.70 37.88
N VAL A 291 -0.25 18.96 38.34
CA VAL A 291 -0.10 18.54 39.75
C VAL A 291 0.92 19.46 40.40
#